data_AF-A0AAW5I2M4-F1
#
_entry.id   AF-A0AAW5I2M4-F1
#
_cell.length_a   1.000
_cell.length_b   1.000
_cell.length_c   1.000
_cell.angle_alpha   90.00
_cell.angle_beta   90.00
_cell.angle_gamma   90.00
#
_symmetry.space_group_name_H-M   'P 1'
#
loop_
_entity.id
_entity.type
_entity.pdbx_description
1 polymer ?
#
loop_
_entity_poly.entity_id
_entity_poly.type
_entity_poly.pdbx_seq_one_letter_code
_entity_poly.pdbx_strand_id
1 'polypeptide(L)'
;MNIQLTSADEKKLRYQEISSSFDKLMKALFRQHGAHLDINILSSNEAMDFIQEHTDILDSSFEKVEMTEKMRERLTRSNYIFSGMKTFHELNEAFPSLLDENGDRKPFERFLNDVRKINETYNRNYLRAEYGFVQSSATMAAKWERFAEDGDEYYLQYRTAHDDKVRPEHAALDRVTLPMSDPFWESYYPPNGWNCRCTVVQVLKWKYDATPHGEAMDRGKEALDGERFNIFRFNSGKQGKAVPDYNPYTIKKCNSCDVAKGKNVSLALPDNQLCEACRRLHKCAMNTEASRLCTEKKGYIKESTNFTKSSNSLQTGKYFQTRDSLELGLKHARTIEEINAFKWIASHLDQLSFIRFSPLGEVKDMTSEKDIKNIEKKRKRGATGYNEYEIHIDGEVWNLKTEIRKNSRETLYIAFKKK
;
A
#
# COMPACT_ATOMS: atom_id res chain seq x y z
N MET A 1 -18.94 4.03 -18.37
CA MET A 1 -17.81 4.22 -19.29
C MET A 1 -17.01 2.93 -19.28
N ASN A 2 -17.18 2.08 -20.30
CA ASN A 2 -16.46 0.81 -20.41
C ASN A 2 -14.98 1.11 -20.57
N ILE A 3 -14.17 0.69 -19.61
CA ILE A 3 -12.72 0.67 -19.74
C ILE A 3 -12.43 -0.33 -20.88
N GLN A 4 -12.11 0.20 -22.06
CA GLN A 4 -11.56 -0.60 -23.15
C GLN A 4 -10.23 -1.15 -22.65
N LEU A 5 -10.26 -2.42 -22.25
CA LEU A 5 -9.07 -3.22 -22.03
C LEU A 5 -8.18 -3.09 -23.28
N THR A 6 -6.90 -2.83 -23.04
CA THR A 6 -5.73 -2.92 -23.92
C THR A 6 -5.91 -3.75 -25.20
N SER A 7 -5.23 -3.34 -26.28
CA SER A 7 -5.33 -4.00 -27.58
C SER A 7 -5.05 -5.51 -27.46
N ALA A 8 -5.56 -6.32 -28.38
CA ALA A 8 -5.33 -7.77 -28.34
C ALA A 8 -3.82 -8.11 -28.33
N ASP A 9 -3.00 -7.27 -28.97
CA ASP A 9 -1.56 -7.41 -29.03
C ASP A 9 -0.88 -7.08 -27.69
N GLU A 10 -1.32 -6.05 -26.99
CA GLU A 10 -0.82 -5.70 -25.64
C GLU A 10 -1.13 -6.82 -24.63
N LYS A 11 -2.31 -7.42 -24.69
CA LYS A 11 -2.67 -8.57 -23.83
C LYS A 11 -1.81 -9.80 -24.14
N LYS A 12 -1.54 -10.04 -25.42
CA LYS A 12 -0.70 -11.15 -25.86
C LYS A 12 0.74 -10.96 -25.41
N LEU A 13 1.28 -9.75 -25.54
CA LEU A 13 2.64 -9.40 -25.11
C LEU A 13 2.81 -9.61 -23.60
N ARG A 14 1.90 -9.07 -22.78
CA ARG A 14 1.95 -9.23 -21.32
C ARG A 14 1.85 -10.69 -20.87
N TYR A 15 1.05 -11.50 -21.56
CA TYR A 15 1.00 -12.94 -21.28
C TYR A 15 2.31 -13.65 -21.65
N GLN A 16 2.98 -13.24 -22.72
CA GLN A 16 4.29 -13.80 -23.08
C GLN A 16 5.37 -13.43 -22.05
N GLU A 17 5.35 -12.19 -21.55
CA GLU A 17 6.26 -11.71 -20.51
C GLU A 17 6.09 -12.50 -19.21
N ILE A 18 4.85 -12.61 -18.71
CA ILE A 18 4.58 -13.34 -17.47
C ILE A 18 4.88 -14.83 -17.60
N SER A 19 4.61 -15.44 -18.77
CA SER A 19 4.92 -16.84 -19.02
C SER A 19 6.44 -17.09 -19.08
N SER A 20 7.21 -16.16 -19.67
CA SER A 20 8.67 -16.23 -19.69
C SER A 20 9.25 -16.10 -18.28
N SER A 21 8.67 -15.24 -17.45
CA SER A 21 9.04 -15.09 -16.05
C SER A 21 8.68 -16.33 -15.22
N PHE A 22 7.52 -16.96 -15.49
CA PHE A 22 7.15 -18.25 -14.90
C PHE A 22 8.17 -19.35 -15.20
N ASP A 23 8.63 -19.47 -16.45
CA ASP A 23 9.64 -20.47 -16.81
C ASP A 23 10.96 -20.27 -16.02
N LYS A 24 11.36 -19.02 -15.78
CA LYS A 24 12.53 -18.69 -14.93
C LYS A 24 12.29 -19.08 -13.47
N LEU A 25 11.10 -18.82 -12.94
CA LEU A 25 10.70 -19.26 -11.61
C LEU A 25 10.76 -20.79 -11.48
N MET A 26 10.22 -21.52 -12.48
CA MET A 26 10.27 -22.98 -12.51
C MET A 26 11.71 -23.51 -12.62
N LYS A 27 12.62 -22.82 -13.32
CA LYS A 27 14.06 -23.13 -13.29
C LYS A 27 14.69 -22.92 -11.90
N ALA A 28 14.25 -21.92 -11.14
CA ALA A 28 14.67 -21.75 -9.75
C ALA A 28 14.13 -22.87 -8.85
N LEU A 29 12.86 -23.23 -8.99
CA LEU A 29 12.24 -24.34 -8.28
C LEU A 29 12.94 -25.67 -8.59
N PHE A 30 13.26 -25.92 -9.85
CA PHE A 30 14.00 -27.11 -10.30
C PHE A 30 15.42 -27.19 -9.76
N ARG A 31 15.98 -26.13 -9.18
CA ARG A 31 17.29 -26.19 -8.48
C ARG A 31 17.17 -26.58 -7.02
N GLN A 32 15.96 -26.62 -6.46
CA GLN A 32 15.77 -27.04 -5.07
C GLN A 32 15.95 -28.53 -4.85
N HIS A 33 16.43 -28.88 -3.67
CA HIS A 33 16.59 -30.23 -3.18
C HIS A 33 15.93 -30.36 -1.81
N GLY A 34 15.42 -31.54 -1.48
CA GLY A 34 14.77 -31.83 -0.19
C GLY A 34 13.34 -32.33 -0.34
N ALA A 35 12.77 -32.79 0.77
CA ALA A 35 11.42 -33.35 0.82
C ALA A 35 10.30 -32.29 0.88
N HIS A 36 10.65 -31.02 1.10
CA HIS A 36 9.71 -29.91 1.25
C HIS A 36 10.21 -28.69 0.47
N LEU A 37 9.27 -27.86 0.00
CA LEU A 37 9.56 -26.57 -0.63
C LEU A 37 10.34 -25.67 0.34
N ASP A 38 11.55 -25.24 -0.06
CA ASP A 38 12.29 -24.24 0.70
C ASP A 38 11.73 -22.83 0.38
N ILE A 39 11.07 -22.22 1.36
CA ILE A 39 10.44 -20.90 1.28
C ILE A 39 11.46 -19.78 1.02
N ASN A 40 12.75 -20.04 1.22
CA ASN A 40 13.81 -19.10 0.84
C ASN A 40 13.78 -18.69 -0.64
N ILE A 41 13.20 -19.52 -1.53
CA ILE A 41 13.04 -19.20 -2.95
C ILE A 41 12.25 -17.93 -3.21
N LEU A 42 11.32 -17.52 -2.34
CA LEU A 42 10.58 -16.27 -2.52
C LEU A 42 11.47 -15.02 -2.44
N SER A 43 12.71 -15.17 -1.96
CA SER A 43 13.73 -14.12 -1.97
C SER A 43 14.78 -14.29 -3.08
N SER A 44 14.62 -15.27 -3.97
CA SER A 44 15.44 -15.39 -5.18
C SER A 44 15.08 -14.29 -6.18
N ASN A 45 16.03 -13.91 -7.04
CA ASN A 45 15.78 -12.91 -8.08
C ASN A 45 14.65 -13.37 -9.01
N GLU A 46 14.63 -14.65 -9.39
CA GLU A 46 13.61 -15.21 -10.27
C GLU A 46 12.20 -15.12 -9.68
N ALA A 47 12.05 -15.38 -8.37
CA ALA A 47 10.77 -15.22 -7.70
C ALA A 47 10.39 -13.75 -7.50
N MET A 48 11.33 -12.89 -7.11
CA MET A 48 11.06 -11.46 -6.94
C MET A 48 10.66 -10.79 -8.26
N ASP A 49 11.33 -11.15 -9.37
CA ASP A 49 11.02 -10.67 -10.71
C ASP A 49 9.61 -11.13 -11.13
N PHE A 50 9.26 -12.39 -10.90
CA PHE A 50 7.93 -12.91 -11.20
C PHE A 50 6.81 -12.28 -10.37
N ILE A 51 7.07 -12.05 -9.08
CA ILE A 51 6.15 -11.33 -8.17
C ILE A 51 5.98 -9.88 -8.65
N GLN A 52 7.06 -9.23 -9.05
CA GLN A 52 7.02 -7.85 -9.53
C GLN A 52 6.26 -7.74 -10.84
N GLU A 53 6.51 -8.62 -11.82
CA GLU A 53 5.78 -8.67 -13.09
C GLU A 53 4.26 -8.79 -12.87
N HIS A 54 3.85 -9.70 -11.97
CA HIS A 54 2.46 -9.83 -11.56
C HIS A 54 1.91 -8.55 -10.94
N THR A 55 2.69 -7.92 -10.05
CA THR A 55 2.31 -6.69 -9.37
C THR A 55 2.11 -5.55 -10.36
N ASP A 56 3.02 -5.39 -11.32
CA ASP A 56 2.96 -4.34 -12.34
C ASP A 56 1.73 -4.52 -13.25
N ILE A 57 1.38 -5.76 -13.59
CA ILE A 57 0.14 -6.06 -14.31
C ILE A 57 -1.08 -5.60 -13.50
N LEU A 58 -1.16 -5.91 -12.21
CA LEU A 58 -2.28 -5.50 -11.35
C LEU A 58 -2.31 -3.98 -11.14
N ASP A 59 -1.16 -3.35 -10.95
CA ASP A 59 -0.99 -1.91 -10.73
C ASP A 59 -1.43 -1.10 -11.94
N SER A 60 -1.14 -1.59 -13.14
CA SER A 60 -1.57 -0.94 -14.38
C SER A 60 -3.09 -0.81 -14.53
N SER A 61 -3.86 -1.61 -13.77
CA SER A 61 -5.32 -1.56 -13.80
C SER A 61 -5.92 -0.29 -13.19
N PHE A 62 -5.14 0.44 -12.38
CA PHE A 62 -5.56 1.68 -11.73
C PHE A 62 -4.57 2.85 -11.86
N GLU A 63 -3.63 2.78 -12.81
CA GLU A 63 -2.75 3.91 -13.17
C GLU A 63 -3.53 5.22 -13.40
N LYS A 64 -4.67 5.13 -14.09
CA LYS A 64 -5.52 6.28 -14.44
C LYS A 64 -6.59 6.63 -13.40
N VAL A 65 -6.70 5.87 -12.31
CA VAL A 65 -7.67 6.18 -11.26
C VAL A 65 -7.10 7.32 -10.41
N GLU A 66 -7.82 8.43 -10.34
CA GLU A 66 -7.45 9.58 -9.50
C GLU A 66 -7.58 9.21 -8.02
N MET A 67 -6.48 9.28 -7.29
CA MET A 67 -6.37 9.00 -5.85
C MET A 67 -5.11 9.67 -5.30
N THR A 68 -4.99 9.74 -3.97
CA THR A 68 -3.75 10.25 -3.36
C THR A 68 -2.57 9.31 -3.63
N GLU A 69 -1.35 9.85 -3.68
CA GLU A 69 -0.15 9.01 -3.84
C GLU A 69 -0.02 7.99 -2.70
N LYS A 70 -0.42 8.38 -1.49
CA LYS A 70 -0.44 7.50 -0.33
C LYS A 70 -1.40 6.32 -0.49
N MET A 71 -2.59 6.53 -1.07
CA MET A 71 -3.50 5.44 -1.39
C MET A 71 -2.92 4.56 -2.47
N ARG A 72 -2.37 5.14 -3.54
CA ARG A 72 -1.72 4.39 -4.62
C ARG A 72 -0.61 3.49 -4.09
N GLU A 73 0.31 4.02 -3.28
CA GLU A 73 1.38 3.26 -2.62
C GLU A 73 0.84 2.10 -1.77
N ARG A 74 -0.24 2.32 -1.02
CA ARG A 74 -0.88 1.28 -0.20
C ARG A 74 -1.49 0.16 -1.04
N LEU A 75 -2.18 0.52 -2.13
CA LEU A 75 -2.77 -0.47 -3.06
C LEU A 75 -1.69 -1.25 -3.81
N THR A 76 -0.64 -0.59 -4.30
CA THR A 76 0.54 -1.24 -4.90
C THR A 76 1.19 -2.23 -3.94
N ARG A 77 1.41 -1.83 -2.67
CA ARG A 77 1.94 -2.74 -1.65
C ARG A 77 1.00 -3.93 -1.40
N SER A 78 -0.31 -3.69 -1.38
CA SER A 78 -1.31 -4.76 -1.26
C SER A 78 -1.20 -5.76 -2.42
N ASN A 79 -1.03 -5.27 -3.64
CA ASN A 79 -0.86 -6.12 -4.83
C ASN A 79 0.44 -6.92 -4.77
N TYR A 80 1.55 -6.32 -4.33
CA TYR A 80 2.81 -7.03 -4.15
C TYR A 80 2.67 -8.22 -3.20
N ILE A 81 2.01 -8.03 -2.06
CA ILE A 81 1.79 -9.11 -1.09
C ILE A 81 0.87 -10.19 -1.68
N PHE A 82 -0.20 -9.79 -2.38
CA PHE A 82 -1.10 -10.73 -3.05
C PHE A 82 -0.36 -11.57 -4.12
N SER A 83 0.39 -10.91 -5.01
CA SER A 83 1.23 -11.54 -6.04
C SER A 83 2.28 -12.48 -5.43
N GLY A 84 2.84 -12.11 -4.28
CA GLY A 84 3.75 -12.94 -3.52
C GLY A 84 3.10 -14.21 -2.97
N MET A 85 1.92 -14.08 -2.34
CA MET A 85 1.18 -15.24 -1.82
C MET A 85 0.71 -16.16 -2.95
N LYS A 86 0.31 -15.58 -4.09
CA LYS A 86 0.00 -16.32 -5.32
C LYS A 86 1.21 -17.13 -5.81
N THR A 87 2.36 -16.47 -5.94
CA THR A 87 3.63 -17.12 -6.34
C THR A 87 4.00 -18.27 -5.40
N PHE A 88 3.84 -18.09 -4.08
CA PHE A 88 4.03 -19.17 -3.12
C PHE A 88 3.10 -20.37 -3.40
N HIS A 89 1.84 -20.11 -3.70
CA HIS A 89 0.88 -21.17 -4.01
C HIS A 89 1.23 -21.91 -5.30
N GLU A 90 1.59 -21.18 -6.37
CA GLU A 90 2.06 -21.77 -7.63
C GLU A 90 3.30 -22.66 -7.43
N LEU A 91 4.28 -22.19 -6.65
CA LEU A 91 5.47 -22.97 -6.29
C LEU A 91 5.12 -24.23 -5.50
N ASN A 92 4.20 -24.11 -4.53
CA ASN A 92 3.79 -25.22 -3.69
C ASN A 92 2.99 -26.27 -4.47
N GLU A 93 2.18 -25.86 -5.45
CA GLU A 93 1.48 -26.77 -6.36
C GLU A 93 2.44 -27.42 -7.37
N ALA A 94 3.44 -26.68 -7.85
CA ALA A 94 4.43 -27.18 -8.79
C ALA A 94 5.48 -28.12 -8.15
N PHE A 95 5.83 -27.92 -6.88
CA PHE A 95 6.94 -28.61 -6.21
C PHE A 95 6.84 -30.16 -6.26
N PRO A 96 5.68 -30.80 -5.99
CA PRO A 96 5.56 -32.26 -6.08
C PRO A 96 5.84 -32.81 -7.49
N SER A 97 5.62 -32.00 -8.54
CA SER A 97 5.83 -32.40 -9.93
C SER A 97 7.31 -32.58 -10.29
N LEU A 98 8.25 -32.20 -9.41
CA LEU A 98 9.70 -32.44 -9.59
C LEU A 98 10.04 -33.94 -9.63
N LEU A 99 9.22 -34.77 -8.96
CA LEU A 99 9.42 -36.21 -8.87
C LEU A 99 8.45 -36.93 -9.80
N ASP A 100 8.88 -38.08 -10.32
CA ASP A 100 8.04 -39.01 -11.06
C ASP A 100 7.33 -40.03 -10.16
N GLU A 101 6.67 -41.00 -10.77
CA GLU A 101 5.87 -42.01 -10.08
C GLU A 101 6.70 -42.91 -9.16
N ASN A 102 8.02 -43.01 -9.38
CA ASN A 102 8.95 -43.80 -8.59
C ASN A 102 9.65 -42.98 -7.49
N GLY A 103 9.38 -41.67 -7.42
CA GLY A 103 10.09 -40.75 -6.54
C GLY A 103 11.44 -40.26 -7.11
N ASP A 104 11.73 -40.57 -8.37
CA ASP A 104 12.95 -40.12 -9.04
C ASP A 104 12.77 -38.72 -9.61
N ARG A 105 13.86 -37.96 -9.68
CA ARG A 105 13.82 -36.57 -10.16
C ARG A 105 13.66 -36.55 -11.68
N LYS A 106 12.63 -35.86 -12.17
CA LYS A 106 12.39 -35.70 -13.61
C LYS A 106 13.47 -34.85 -14.29
N PRO A 107 13.73 -35.05 -15.60
CA PRO A 107 14.42 -34.07 -16.42
C PRO A 107 13.63 -32.75 -16.47
N PHE A 108 14.35 -31.62 -16.59
CA PHE A 108 13.75 -30.28 -16.55
C PHE A 108 12.61 -30.10 -17.56
N GLU A 109 12.80 -30.55 -18.81
CA GLU A 109 11.77 -30.41 -19.85
C GLU A 109 10.47 -31.17 -19.52
N ARG A 110 10.56 -32.38 -18.92
CA ARG A 110 9.37 -33.13 -18.49
C ARG A 110 8.66 -32.39 -17.36
N PHE A 111 9.41 -31.95 -16.35
CA PHE A 111 8.87 -31.15 -15.25
C PHE A 111 8.18 -29.86 -15.74
N LEU A 112 8.85 -29.09 -16.60
CA LEU A 112 8.30 -27.84 -17.11
C LEU A 112 7.00 -28.07 -17.89
N ASN A 113 6.94 -29.12 -18.71
CA ASN A 113 5.73 -29.50 -19.42
C ASN A 113 4.58 -29.85 -18.47
N ASP A 114 4.84 -30.56 -17.37
CA ASP A 114 3.83 -30.95 -16.39
C ASP A 114 3.20 -29.71 -15.71
N VAL A 115 4.00 -28.67 -15.44
CA VAL A 115 3.56 -27.46 -14.72
C VAL A 115 3.03 -26.35 -15.62
N ARG A 116 3.06 -26.49 -16.95
CA ARG A 116 2.49 -25.50 -17.88
C ARG A 116 1.01 -25.22 -17.63
N LYS A 117 0.25 -26.23 -17.19
CA LYS A 117 -1.16 -26.07 -16.84
C LYS A 117 -1.37 -25.17 -15.63
N ILE A 118 -0.42 -25.16 -14.69
CA ILE A 118 -0.41 -24.25 -13.54
C ILE A 118 -0.27 -22.82 -14.09
N ASN A 119 0.72 -22.55 -14.94
CA ASN A 119 0.91 -21.24 -15.57
C ASN A 119 -0.36 -20.75 -16.30
N GLU A 120 -0.98 -21.59 -17.12
CA GLU A 120 -2.22 -21.21 -17.81
C GLU A 120 -3.37 -20.89 -16.82
N THR A 121 -3.52 -21.70 -15.78
CA THR A 121 -4.59 -21.51 -14.79
C THR A 121 -4.41 -20.20 -14.02
N TYR A 122 -3.22 -19.97 -13.47
CA TYR A 122 -2.95 -18.83 -12.60
C TYR A 122 -2.72 -17.54 -13.39
N ASN A 123 -1.89 -17.61 -14.43
CA ASN A 123 -1.29 -16.42 -15.06
C ASN A 123 -2.01 -16.01 -16.35
N ARG A 124 -3.05 -16.75 -16.74
CA ARG A 124 -4.00 -16.38 -17.80
C ARG A 124 -5.42 -16.28 -17.27
N ASN A 125 -5.95 -17.36 -16.71
CA ASN A 125 -7.38 -17.46 -16.38
C ASN A 125 -7.70 -16.68 -15.10
N TYR A 126 -7.02 -16.98 -14.00
CA TYR A 126 -7.26 -16.30 -12.71
C TYR A 126 -6.79 -14.84 -12.77
N LEU A 127 -5.63 -14.58 -13.37
CA LEU A 127 -5.09 -13.22 -13.52
C LEU A 127 -6.09 -12.25 -14.15
N ARG A 128 -6.91 -12.70 -15.10
CA ARG A 128 -7.95 -11.85 -15.71
C ARG A 128 -9.02 -11.42 -14.69
N ALA A 129 -9.48 -12.34 -13.84
CA ALA A 129 -10.48 -12.04 -12.81
C ALA A 129 -9.88 -11.17 -11.70
N GLU A 130 -8.63 -11.46 -11.31
CA GLU A 130 -7.85 -10.70 -10.34
C GLU A 130 -7.64 -9.26 -10.79
N TYR A 131 -7.22 -9.04 -12.04
CA TYR A 131 -7.06 -7.72 -12.63
C TYR A 131 -8.35 -6.90 -12.56
N GLY A 132 -9.49 -7.50 -12.95
CA GLY A 132 -10.79 -6.82 -12.87
C GLY A 132 -11.20 -6.48 -11.44
N PHE A 133 -10.92 -7.38 -10.49
CA PHE A 133 -11.19 -7.14 -9.08
C PHE A 133 -10.33 -6.02 -8.49
N VAL A 134 -9.01 -6.04 -8.74
CA VAL A 134 -8.08 -4.98 -8.31
C VAL A 134 -8.51 -3.62 -8.87
N GLN A 135 -8.88 -3.55 -10.15
CA GLN A 135 -9.39 -2.34 -10.77
C GLN A 135 -10.64 -1.78 -10.06
N SER A 136 -11.63 -2.65 -9.79
CA SER A 136 -12.84 -2.27 -9.07
C SER A 136 -12.53 -1.84 -7.64
N SER A 137 -11.70 -2.59 -6.91
CA SER A 137 -11.29 -2.27 -5.54
C SER A 137 -10.57 -0.92 -5.47
N ALA A 138 -9.64 -0.64 -6.39
CA ALA A 138 -8.91 0.62 -6.46
C ALA A 138 -9.84 1.81 -6.78
N THR A 139 -10.78 1.62 -7.70
CA THR A 139 -11.82 2.63 -8.01
C THR A 139 -12.68 2.93 -6.77
N MET A 140 -13.06 1.89 -6.02
CA MET A 140 -13.85 2.06 -4.81
C MET A 140 -13.03 2.65 -3.65
N ALA A 141 -11.73 2.39 -3.59
CA ALA A 141 -10.82 3.01 -2.63
C ALA A 141 -10.67 4.51 -2.88
N ALA A 142 -10.46 4.91 -4.13
CA ALA A 142 -10.43 6.32 -4.53
C ALA A 142 -11.73 7.07 -4.21
N LYS A 143 -12.88 6.41 -4.38
CA LYS A 143 -14.18 6.96 -3.95
C LYS A 143 -14.25 7.17 -2.44
N TRP A 144 -13.79 6.20 -1.66
CA TRP A 144 -13.79 6.30 -0.21
C TRP A 144 -12.93 7.46 0.29
N GLU A 145 -11.77 7.73 -0.31
CA GLU A 145 -10.96 8.92 0.04
C GLU A 145 -11.77 10.21 -0.14
N ARG A 146 -12.41 10.38 -1.30
CA ARG A 146 -13.26 11.55 -1.56
C ARG A 146 -14.42 11.65 -0.59
N PHE A 147 -15.09 10.52 -0.30
CA PHE A 147 -16.18 10.51 0.66
C PHE A 147 -15.72 10.89 2.07
N ALA A 148 -14.49 10.54 2.44
CA ALA A 148 -13.93 10.85 3.75
C ALA A 148 -13.69 12.35 3.96
N GLU A 149 -13.52 13.13 2.89
CA GLU A 149 -13.38 14.59 2.94
C GLU A 149 -14.67 15.25 3.46
N ASP A 150 -15.84 14.76 3.03
CA ASP A 150 -17.14 15.26 3.48
C ASP A 150 -17.67 14.54 4.75
N GLY A 151 -17.11 13.37 5.06
CA GLY A 151 -17.54 12.52 6.17
C GLY A 151 -19.04 12.18 6.11
N ASP A 152 -19.74 12.42 7.22
CA ASP A 152 -21.18 12.17 7.33
C ASP A 152 -22.03 13.38 6.90
N GLU A 153 -21.52 14.39 6.19
CA GLU A 153 -22.38 15.45 5.64
C GLU A 153 -23.41 14.89 4.65
N TYR A 154 -23.00 13.87 3.89
CA TYR A 154 -23.83 13.13 2.94
C TYR A 154 -24.11 11.70 3.44
N TYR A 155 -25.14 11.07 2.89
CA TYR A 155 -25.25 9.60 2.97
C TYR A 155 -24.51 8.96 1.80
N LEU A 156 -24.05 7.74 2.02
CA LEU A 156 -23.60 6.85 0.96
C LEU A 156 -24.76 5.97 0.52
N GLN A 157 -24.94 5.81 -0.79
CA GLN A 157 -25.95 4.94 -1.37
C GLN A 157 -25.29 3.90 -2.27
N TYR A 158 -25.58 2.62 -1.99
CA TYR A 158 -25.21 1.51 -2.83
C TYR A 158 -26.02 1.52 -4.12
N ARG A 159 -25.36 1.31 -5.26
CA ARG A 159 -25.99 1.25 -6.59
C ARG A 159 -25.46 0.08 -7.39
N THR A 160 -26.36 -0.60 -8.08
CA THR A 160 -26.02 -1.59 -9.09
C THR A 160 -25.92 -0.96 -10.48
N ALA A 161 -25.35 -1.69 -11.45
CA ALA A 161 -25.32 -1.24 -12.84
C ALA A 161 -26.69 -1.31 -13.54
N HIS A 162 -27.70 -1.93 -12.91
CA HIS A 162 -29.03 -2.19 -13.49
C HIS A 162 -28.99 -2.85 -14.88
N ASP A 163 -28.03 -3.75 -15.10
CA ASP A 163 -27.96 -4.57 -16.30
C ASP A 163 -28.09 -6.07 -15.96
N ASP A 164 -28.37 -6.88 -16.97
CA ASP A 164 -28.57 -8.33 -16.83
C ASP A 164 -27.30 -9.10 -16.40
N LYS A 165 -26.18 -8.40 -16.19
CA LYS A 165 -24.91 -8.97 -15.70
C LYS A 165 -24.71 -8.72 -14.20
N VAL A 166 -25.57 -7.95 -13.55
CA VAL A 166 -25.59 -7.83 -12.10
C VAL A 166 -26.12 -9.14 -11.50
N ARG A 167 -25.40 -9.68 -10.53
CA ARG A 167 -25.83 -10.87 -9.80
C ARG A 167 -27.14 -10.59 -9.04
N PRO A 168 -28.16 -11.46 -9.10
CA PRO A 168 -29.41 -11.26 -8.36
C PRO A 168 -29.20 -11.00 -6.87
N GLU A 169 -28.23 -11.67 -6.25
CA GLU A 169 -27.89 -11.49 -4.84
C GLU A 169 -27.45 -10.05 -4.53
N HIS A 170 -26.77 -9.38 -5.46
CA HIS A 170 -26.35 -8.00 -5.27
C HIS A 170 -27.48 -6.99 -5.50
N ALA A 171 -28.56 -7.36 -6.19
CA ALA A 171 -29.72 -6.49 -6.37
C ALA A 171 -30.40 -6.16 -5.04
N ALA A 172 -30.33 -7.08 -4.07
CA ALA A 172 -30.78 -6.86 -2.70
C ALA A 172 -30.03 -5.71 -2.00
N LEU A 173 -28.84 -5.30 -2.45
CA LEU A 173 -28.11 -4.17 -1.89
C LEU A 173 -28.46 -2.82 -2.54
N ASP A 174 -29.19 -2.82 -3.65
CA ASP A 174 -29.49 -1.59 -4.38
C ASP A 174 -30.28 -0.59 -3.51
N ARG A 175 -29.84 0.67 -3.49
CA ARG A 175 -30.40 1.76 -2.68
C ARG A 175 -30.26 1.62 -1.17
N VAL A 176 -29.47 0.67 -0.65
CA VAL A 176 -29.02 0.76 0.76
C VAL A 176 -28.34 2.11 0.95
N THR A 177 -28.93 2.96 1.78
CA THR A 177 -28.53 4.35 2.00
C THR A 177 -28.20 4.54 3.47
N LEU A 178 -26.94 4.81 3.79
CA LEU A 178 -26.45 4.88 5.18
C LEU A 178 -25.44 6.02 5.34
N PRO A 179 -25.25 6.56 6.56
CA PRO A 179 -24.08 7.36 6.90
C PRO A 179 -22.78 6.63 6.51
N MET A 180 -21.73 7.38 6.16
CA MET A 180 -20.42 6.82 5.87
C MET A 180 -19.83 6.08 7.07
N SER A 181 -20.13 6.57 8.29
CA SER A 181 -19.69 5.96 9.55
C SER A 181 -20.35 4.61 9.89
N ASP A 182 -21.40 4.21 9.18
CA ASP A 182 -22.12 2.97 9.46
C ASP A 182 -21.24 1.72 9.20
N PRO A 183 -21.18 0.75 10.14
CA PRO A 183 -20.33 -0.43 10.00
C PRO A 183 -20.73 -1.37 8.85
N PHE A 184 -21.91 -1.20 8.24
CA PHE A 184 -22.28 -1.89 6.99
C PHE A 184 -21.18 -1.77 5.92
N TRP A 185 -20.58 -0.58 5.79
CA TRP A 185 -19.53 -0.32 4.81
C TRP A 185 -18.22 -1.05 5.09
N GLU A 186 -18.02 -1.65 6.26
CA GLU A 186 -16.81 -2.45 6.53
C GLU A 186 -16.81 -3.78 5.78
N SER A 187 -18.01 -4.35 5.56
CA SER A 187 -18.17 -5.72 5.07
C SER A 187 -18.89 -5.81 3.72
N TYR A 188 -19.69 -4.81 3.36
CA TYR A 188 -20.55 -4.87 2.17
C TYR A 188 -20.23 -3.77 1.13
N TYR A 189 -19.12 -3.05 1.34
CA TYR A 189 -18.62 -2.07 0.37
C TYR A 189 -18.05 -2.79 -0.85
N PRO A 190 -18.47 -2.44 -2.08
CA PRO A 190 -18.06 -3.17 -3.28
C PRO A 190 -16.54 -3.01 -3.53
N PRO A 191 -15.92 -3.96 -4.28
CA PRO A 191 -16.55 -5.05 -5.03
C PRO A 191 -16.89 -6.30 -4.21
N ASN A 192 -18.18 -6.66 -4.19
CA ASN A 192 -18.72 -7.82 -3.48
C ASN A 192 -18.57 -9.16 -4.26
N GLY A 193 -17.59 -9.27 -5.14
CA GLY A 193 -17.33 -10.47 -5.94
C GLY A 193 -16.50 -10.22 -7.20
N TRP A 194 -16.01 -11.29 -7.82
CA TRP A 194 -15.32 -11.21 -9.13
C TRP A 194 -16.21 -10.50 -10.17
N ASN A 195 -15.67 -9.59 -10.98
CA ASN A 195 -16.42 -8.81 -11.97
C ASN A 195 -17.65 -8.09 -11.41
N CYS A 196 -17.64 -7.67 -10.13
CA CYS A 196 -18.73 -6.92 -9.53
C CYS A 196 -18.96 -5.59 -10.30
N ARG A 197 -20.22 -5.29 -10.60
CA ARG A 197 -20.64 -4.08 -11.34
C ARG A 197 -21.34 -3.06 -10.45
N CYS A 198 -21.21 -3.22 -9.13
CA CYS A 198 -21.82 -2.35 -8.15
C CYS A 198 -20.89 -1.20 -7.76
N THR A 199 -21.46 -0.13 -7.24
CA THR A 199 -20.76 1.08 -6.82
C THR A 199 -21.43 1.70 -5.61
N VAL A 200 -20.73 2.65 -4.98
CA VAL A 200 -21.31 3.58 -4.01
C VAL A 200 -21.20 5.01 -4.54
N VAL A 201 -22.16 5.85 -4.18
CA VAL A 201 -22.17 7.29 -4.46
C VAL A 201 -22.65 8.06 -3.22
N GLN A 202 -22.28 9.33 -3.10
CA GLN A 202 -22.89 10.23 -2.11
C GLN A 202 -24.25 10.73 -2.57
N VAL A 203 -25.15 10.90 -1.61
CA VAL A 203 -26.51 11.42 -1.82
C VAL A 203 -26.88 12.40 -0.71
N LEU A 204 -27.71 13.38 -1.06
CA LEU A 204 -28.21 14.39 -0.13
C LEU A 204 -29.21 13.79 0.87
N LYS A 205 -28.97 13.99 2.17
CA LYS A 205 -29.81 13.44 3.25
C LYS A 205 -31.28 13.83 3.17
N TRP A 206 -31.57 15.06 2.73
CA TRP A 206 -32.95 15.55 2.61
C TRP A 206 -33.72 14.93 1.44
N LYS A 207 -33.03 14.32 0.47
CA LYS A 207 -33.63 13.73 -0.73
C LYS A 207 -33.78 12.21 -0.66
N TYR A 208 -32.95 11.54 0.15
CA TYR A 208 -32.92 10.08 0.25
C TYR A 208 -32.96 9.66 1.71
N ASP A 209 -33.98 8.88 2.05
CA ASP A 209 -34.13 8.33 3.39
C ASP A 209 -33.03 7.31 3.69
N ALA A 210 -32.55 7.33 4.94
CA ALA A 210 -31.64 6.31 5.41
C ALA A 210 -32.36 4.96 5.53
N THR A 211 -31.73 3.91 5.01
CA THR A 211 -32.13 2.54 5.29
C THR A 211 -31.88 2.24 6.77
N PRO A 212 -32.84 1.69 7.53
CA PRO A 212 -32.60 1.26 8.90
C PRO A 212 -31.39 0.31 8.97
N HIS A 213 -30.47 0.54 9.91
CA HIS A 213 -29.22 -0.23 10.02
C HIS A 213 -29.45 -1.75 10.04
N GLY A 214 -30.42 -2.23 10.82
CA GLY A 214 -30.76 -3.66 10.89
C GLY A 214 -31.18 -4.24 9.54
N GLU A 215 -32.04 -3.54 8.80
CA GLU A 215 -32.48 -3.94 7.46
C GLU A 215 -31.28 -3.99 6.49
N ALA A 216 -30.43 -2.97 6.50
CA ALA A 216 -29.23 -2.95 5.66
C ALA A 216 -28.29 -4.14 5.96
N MET A 217 -28.07 -4.43 7.24
CA MET A 217 -27.24 -5.57 7.66
C MET A 217 -27.82 -6.91 7.22
N ASP A 218 -29.15 -7.09 7.28
CA ASP A 218 -29.79 -8.32 6.85
C ASP A 218 -29.72 -8.49 5.32
N ARG A 219 -29.97 -7.42 4.57
CA ARG A 219 -29.76 -7.39 3.10
C ARG A 219 -28.31 -7.70 2.73
N GLY A 220 -27.34 -7.19 3.50
CA GLY A 220 -25.92 -7.50 3.32
C GLY A 220 -25.59 -8.97 3.56
N LYS A 221 -26.10 -9.56 4.64
CA LYS A 221 -25.91 -10.98 4.96
C LYS A 221 -26.48 -11.85 3.85
N GLU A 222 -27.69 -11.55 3.38
CA GLU A 222 -28.35 -12.27 2.28
C GLU A 222 -27.54 -12.17 0.99
N ALA A 223 -27.12 -10.96 0.60
CA ALA A 223 -26.39 -10.72 -0.63
C ALA A 223 -25.01 -11.41 -0.71
N LEU A 224 -24.37 -11.61 0.44
CA LEU A 224 -23.06 -12.26 0.52
C LEU A 224 -23.07 -13.52 1.38
N ASP A 225 -24.18 -14.26 1.42
CA ASP A 225 -24.28 -15.46 2.23
C ASP A 225 -23.43 -16.63 1.70
N GLY A 226 -22.78 -17.36 2.60
CA GLY A 226 -21.96 -18.52 2.28
C GLY A 226 -20.45 -18.25 2.19
N GLU A 227 -19.66 -19.32 2.40
CA GLU A 227 -18.22 -19.20 2.62
C GLU A 227 -17.45 -18.59 1.45
N ARG A 228 -17.89 -18.86 0.22
CA ARG A 228 -17.23 -18.38 -1.01
C ARG A 228 -17.18 -16.84 -1.12
N PHE A 229 -18.07 -16.11 -0.45
CA PHE A 229 -18.11 -14.65 -0.50
C PHE A 229 -17.30 -13.98 0.60
N ASN A 230 -16.83 -14.73 1.60
CA ASN A 230 -16.09 -14.16 2.74
C ASN A 230 -14.81 -13.44 2.31
N ILE A 231 -14.20 -13.84 1.20
CA ILE A 231 -13.02 -13.18 0.63
C ILE A 231 -13.32 -11.82 -0.02
N PHE A 232 -14.59 -11.42 -0.15
CA PHE A 232 -14.97 -10.11 -0.69
C PHE A 232 -15.48 -9.15 0.39
N ARG A 233 -15.58 -9.60 1.64
CA ARG A 233 -16.11 -8.81 2.75
C ARG A 233 -15.03 -7.91 3.34
N PHE A 234 -14.74 -6.81 2.65
CA PHE A 234 -13.77 -5.81 3.10
C PHE A 234 -14.06 -4.44 2.48
N ASN A 235 -13.50 -3.39 3.05
CA ASN A 235 -13.56 -2.04 2.50
C ASN A 235 -12.18 -1.64 1.95
N SER A 236 -12.04 -1.58 0.63
CA SER A 236 -10.76 -1.28 -0.03
C SER A 236 -10.20 0.09 0.34
N GLY A 237 -11.05 1.09 0.49
CA GLY A 237 -10.64 2.46 0.84
C GLY A 237 -10.25 2.61 2.29
N LYS A 238 -11.07 2.10 3.21
CA LYS A 238 -10.81 2.17 4.64
C LYS A 238 -9.57 1.36 5.05
N GLN A 239 -9.37 0.20 4.40
CA GLN A 239 -8.21 -0.65 4.67
C GLN A 239 -6.98 -0.25 3.85
N GLY A 240 -7.14 0.51 2.77
CA GLY A 240 -6.06 0.83 1.84
C GLY A 240 -5.51 -0.42 1.15
N LYS A 241 -6.40 -1.32 0.71
CA LYS A 241 -6.03 -2.60 0.10
C LYS A 241 -6.83 -2.84 -1.16
N ALA A 242 -6.18 -3.34 -2.20
CA ALA A 242 -6.86 -3.75 -3.43
C ALA A 242 -7.43 -5.17 -3.31
N VAL A 243 -6.81 -6.00 -2.48
CA VAL A 243 -7.23 -7.37 -2.18
C VAL A 243 -7.17 -7.59 -0.66
N PRO A 244 -8.18 -8.24 -0.05
CA PRO A 244 -8.19 -8.46 1.39
C PRO A 244 -7.12 -9.45 1.86
N ASP A 245 -6.83 -9.41 3.16
CA ASP A 245 -5.86 -10.31 3.81
C ASP A 245 -6.28 -11.78 3.73
N TYR A 246 -7.59 -12.04 3.79
CA TYR A 246 -8.18 -13.32 3.43
C TYR A 246 -8.64 -13.32 1.96
N ASN A 247 -7.95 -14.10 1.13
CA ASN A 247 -8.16 -14.19 -0.31
C ASN A 247 -7.88 -15.63 -0.78
N PRO A 248 -7.97 -15.96 -2.08
CA PRO A 248 -7.78 -17.32 -2.58
C PRO A 248 -6.45 -17.99 -2.20
N TYR A 249 -5.41 -17.21 -1.89
CA TYR A 249 -4.06 -17.70 -1.58
C TYR A 249 -3.72 -17.62 -0.09
N THR A 250 -4.70 -17.32 0.76
CA THR A 250 -4.52 -17.18 2.21
C THR A 250 -5.70 -17.81 2.96
N ILE A 251 -5.68 -17.71 4.29
CA ILE A 251 -6.69 -18.31 5.17
C ILE A 251 -7.48 -17.25 5.92
N LYS A 252 -8.70 -17.60 6.36
CA LYS A 252 -9.62 -16.69 7.09
C LYS A 252 -8.97 -15.99 8.29
N LYS A 253 -8.05 -16.68 8.99
CA LYS A 253 -7.31 -16.13 10.14
C LYS A 253 -6.41 -14.94 9.77
N CYS A 254 -6.06 -14.75 8.49
CA CYS A 254 -5.28 -13.61 8.04
C CYS A 254 -6.02 -12.27 8.24
N ASN A 255 -7.36 -12.24 8.23
CA ASN A 255 -8.15 -11.04 8.52
C ASN A 255 -7.92 -10.45 9.92
N SER A 256 -7.36 -11.21 10.85
CA SER A 256 -6.99 -10.75 12.20
C SER A 256 -5.50 -10.86 12.48
N CYS A 257 -4.68 -11.29 11.52
CA CYS A 257 -3.24 -11.47 11.70
C CYS A 257 -2.50 -10.14 11.53
N ASP A 258 -1.70 -9.75 12.51
CA ASP A 258 -0.89 -8.53 12.44
C ASP A 258 0.06 -8.56 11.24
N VAL A 259 0.76 -9.68 11.03
CA VAL A 259 1.74 -9.78 9.94
C VAL A 259 1.07 -9.64 8.58
N ALA A 260 -0.06 -10.32 8.34
CA ALA A 260 -0.83 -10.17 7.10
C ALA A 260 -1.33 -8.73 6.90
N LYS A 261 -1.67 -8.05 8.00
CA LYS A 261 -2.00 -6.62 8.00
C LYS A 261 -0.79 -5.70 7.79
N GLY A 262 0.41 -6.24 7.60
CA GLY A 262 1.66 -5.50 7.48
C GLY A 262 2.14 -4.87 8.79
N LYS A 263 1.60 -5.31 9.93
CA LYS A 263 1.95 -4.88 11.29
C LYS A 263 2.85 -5.92 11.95
N ASN A 264 3.75 -5.47 12.83
CA ASN A 264 4.58 -6.37 13.65
C ASN A 264 5.23 -7.52 12.85
N VAL A 265 5.86 -7.24 11.71
CA VAL A 265 6.40 -8.27 10.78
C VAL A 265 7.45 -9.18 11.43
N SER A 266 8.04 -8.77 12.56
CA SER A 266 8.94 -9.59 13.38
C SER A 266 8.23 -10.53 14.37
N LEU A 267 6.89 -10.55 14.40
CA LEU A 267 6.11 -11.41 15.28
C LEU A 267 6.40 -12.88 15.00
N ALA A 268 6.50 -13.68 16.07
CA ALA A 268 6.56 -15.13 15.97
C ALA A 268 5.21 -15.63 15.43
N LEU A 269 5.25 -16.32 14.29
CA LEU A 269 4.07 -16.91 13.66
C LEU A 269 4.07 -18.43 13.89
N PRO A 270 2.89 -19.09 13.80
CA PRO A 270 2.85 -20.54 13.78
C PRO A 270 3.79 -21.11 12.72
N ASP A 271 4.41 -22.24 13.03
CA ASP A 271 5.38 -22.88 12.17
C ASP A 271 4.68 -23.60 11.00
N ASN A 272 4.30 -22.83 9.99
CA ASN A 272 3.81 -23.33 8.72
C ASN A 272 4.31 -22.47 7.56
N GLN A 273 4.44 -23.10 6.39
CA GLN A 273 5.01 -22.48 5.19
C GLN A 273 4.23 -21.25 4.71
N LEU A 274 2.90 -21.23 4.85
CA LEU A 274 2.06 -20.07 4.47
C LEU A 274 2.41 -18.83 5.30
N CYS A 275 2.51 -18.99 6.63
CA CYS A 275 2.87 -17.90 7.54
C CYS A 275 4.33 -17.45 7.32
N GLU A 276 5.24 -18.39 7.07
CA GLU A 276 6.63 -18.05 6.74
C GLU A 276 6.73 -17.24 5.44
N ALA A 277 6.02 -17.67 4.39
CA ALA A 277 5.94 -16.98 3.10
C ALA A 277 5.41 -15.56 3.26
N CYS A 278 4.26 -15.40 3.95
CA CYS A 278 3.66 -14.10 4.24
C CYS A 278 4.64 -13.15 4.94
N ARG A 279 5.29 -13.60 6.01
CA ARG A 279 6.30 -12.81 6.73
C ARG A 279 7.45 -12.41 5.84
N ARG A 280 7.92 -13.31 4.98
CA ARG A 280 9.04 -13.08 4.08
C ARG A 280 8.71 -12.03 3.01
N LEU A 281 7.54 -12.13 2.40
CA LEU A 281 7.04 -11.16 1.42
C LEU A 281 6.90 -9.76 2.03
N HIS A 282 6.38 -9.66 3.26
CA HIS A 282 6.35 -8.38 3.97
C HIS A 282 7.75 -7.81 4.24
N LYS A 283 8.74 -8.65 4.59
CA LYS A 283 10.14 -8.21 4.73
C LYS A 283 10.72 -7.73 3.40
N CYS A 284 10.46 -8.45 2.30
CA CYS A 284 10.89 -8.02 0.97
C CYS A 284 10.29 -6.66 0.60
N ALA A 285 8.97 -6.49 0.77
CA ALA A 285 8.28 -5.23 0.50
C ALA A 285 8.88 -4.06 1.32
N MET A 286 9.09 -4.27 2.63
CA MET A 286 9.70 -3.26 3.50
C MET A 286 11.15 -2.91 3.11
N ASN A 287 11.93 -3.90 2.67
CA ASN A 287 13.30 -3.66 2.21
C ASN A 287 13.32 -2.86 0.90
N THR A 288 12.41 -3.17 -0.03
CA THR A 288 12.25 -2.42 -1.29
C THR A 288 11.83 -0.98 -1.01
N GLU A 289 10.84 -0.75 -0.14
CA GLU A 289 10.43 0.60 0.30
C GLU A 289 11.60 1.36 0.94
N ALA A 290 12.35 0.73 1.84
CA ALA A 290 13.50 1.35 2.49
C ALA A 290 14.62 1.69 1.49
N SER A 291 14.85 0.82 0.50
CA SER A 291 15.79 1.06 -0.58
C SER A 291 15.36 2.24 -1.46
N ARG A 292 14.09 2.28 -1.88
CA ARG A 292 13.51 3.39 -2.66
C ARG A 292 13.61 4.71 -1.90
N LEU A 293 13.24 4.72 -0.62
CA LEU A 293 13.36 5.89 0.24
C LEU A 293 14.82 6.37 0.36
N CYS A 294 15.78 5.45 0.48
CA CYS A 294 17.20 5.78 0.51
C CYS A 294 17.69 6.39 -0.81
N THR A 295 17.26 5.82 -1.94
CA THR A 295 17.56 6.32 -3.29
C THR A 295 16.98 7.73 -3.50
N GLU A 296 15.71 7.95 -3.14
CA GLU A 296 15.07 9.28 -3.24
C GLU A 296 15.79 10.34 -2.39
N LYS A 297 16.17 10.00 -1.15
CA LYS A 297 16.96 10.91 -0.30
C LYS A 297 18.29 11.26 -0.95
N LYS A 298 19.02 10.25 -1.45
CA LYS A 298 20.31 10.45 -2.12
C LYS A 298 20.16 11.30 -3.39
N GLY A 299 19.13 11.03 -4.19
CA GLY A 299 18.79 11.81 -5.38
C GLY A 299 18.57 13.28 -5.04
N TYR A 300 17.69 13.55 -4.06
CA TYR A 300 17.41 14.92 -3.64
C TYR A 300 18.66 15.64 -3.08
N ILE A 301 19.47 14.96 -2.25
CA ILE A 301 20.72 15.55 -1.74
C ILE A 301 21.70 15.87 -2.87
N LYS A 302 21.81 14.99 -3.86
CA LYS A 302 22.70 15.15 -5.02
C LYS A 302 22.30 16.38 -5.85
N GLU A 303 21.00 16.53 -6.12
CA GLU A 303 20.42 17.63 -6.89
C GLU A 303 20.39 18.96 -6.13
N SER A 304 20.31 18.93 -4.79
CA SER A 304 20.28 20.16 -3.98
C SER A 304 21.61 20.90 -4.02
N THR A 305 21.51 22.22 -4.11
CA THR A 305 22.63 23.17 -3.92
C THR A 305 22.52 23.85 -2.55
N ASN A 306 23.61 24.49 -2.12
CA ASN A 306 23.61 25.29 -0.90
C ASN A 306 22.96 26.65 -1.19
N PHE A 307 22.02 27.10 -0.35
CA PHE A 307 21.39 28.40 -0.52
C PHE A 307 20.97 29.03 0.82
N THR A 308 20.73 30.34 0.77
CA THR A 308 20.14 31.12 1.85
C THR A 308 18.94 31.88 1.28
N LYS A 309 17.80 31.87 1.98
CA LYS A 309 16.61 32.65 1.62
C LYS A 309 16.17 33.47 2.81
N SER A 310 15.69 34.68 2.56
CA SER A 310 15.03 35.50 3.58
C SER A 310 13.53 35.33 3.47
N SER A 311 12.83 35.29 4.60
CA SER A 311 11.37 35.27 4.66
C SER A 311 10.92 35.95 5.94
N ASN A 312 9.89 36.78 5.86
CA ASN A 312 9.29 37.44 7.02
C ASN A 312 8.54 36.46 7.93
N SER A 313 8.19 35.30 7.41
CA SER A 313 7.47 34.25 8.12
C SER A 313 8.40 33.42 9.04
N LEU A 314 9.71 33.56 8.88
CA LEU A 314 10.72 32.91 9.72
C LEU A 314 11.08 33.80 10.91
N GLN A 315 11.17 33.22 12.10
CA GLN A 315 11.50 33.99 13.31
C GLN A 315 12.93 34.56 13.28
N THR A 316 13.88 33.85 12.68
CA THR A 316 15.22 34.42 12.47
C THR A 316 15.35 35.26 11.19
N GLY A 317 14.28 35.35 10.39
CA GLY A 317 14.24 36.02 9.09
C GLY A 317 15.07 35.35 7.99
N LYS A 318 15.85 34.30 8.29
CA LYS A 318 16.80 33.66 7.36
C LYS A 318 16.76 32.14 7.45
N TYR A 319 16.40 31.51 6.34
CA TYR A 319 16.53 30.08 6.10
C TYR A 319 17.84 29.76 5.41
N PHE A 320 18.50 28.70 5.88
CA PHE A 320 19.76 28.23 5.33
C PHE A 320 19.70 26.72 5.11
N GLN A 321 20.08 26.28 3.92
CA GLN A 321 20.17 24.87 3.58
C GLN A 321 21.51 24.58 2.91
N THR A 322 22.24 23.61 3.47
CA THR A 322 23.37 22.94 2.82
C THR A 322 23.02 21.49 2.56
N ARG A 323 23.84 20.80 1.75
CA ARG A 323 23.73 19.34 1.59
C ARG A 323 23.75 18.60 2.93
N ASP A 324 24.68 18.93 3.82
CA ASP A 324 24.77 18.30 5.15
C ASP A 324 23.55 18.55 6.03
N SER A 325 23.02 19.77 5.97
CA SER A 325 21.87 20.17 6.78
C SER A 325 20.58 19.53 6.25
N LEU A 326 20.46 19.42 4.92
CA LEU A 326 19.40 18.68 4.25
C LEU A 326 19.49 17.18 4.57
N GLU A 327 20.67 16.56 4.47
CA GLU A 327 20.88 15.15 4.81
C GLU A 327 20.49 14.88 6.27
N LEU A 328 20.87 15.78 7.19
CA LEU A 328 20.49 15.66 8.59
C LEU A 328 18.96 15.72 8.79
N GLY A 329 18.27 16.61 8.08
CA GLY A 329 16.81 16.70 8.13
C GLY A 329 16.11 15.48 7.51
N LEU A 330 16.58 15.03 6.34
CA LEU A 330 16.05 13.85 5.64
C LEU A 330 16.27 12.54 6.40
N LYS A 331 17.17 12.48 7.40
CA LYS A 331 17.24 11.34 8.33
C LYS A 331 15.94 11.16 9.14
N HIS A 332 15.17 12.22 9.31
CA HIS A 332 13.88 12.20 9.99
C HIS A 332 12.71 11.86 9.08
N ALA A 333 12.83 12.06 7.76
CA ALA A 333 11.82 11.65 6.80
C ALA A 333 11.68 10.13 6.75
N ARG A 334 10.47 9.61 6.88
CA ARG A 334 10.09 8.19 6.89
C ARG A 334 9.31 7.78 5.65
N THR A 335 8.76 8.73 4.90
CA THR A 335 8.00 8.48 3.67
C THR A 335 8.54 9.33 2.51
N ILE A 336 8.21 8.95 1.27
CA ILE A 336 8.53 9.75 0.08
C ILE A 336 7.77 11.08 0.12
N GLU A 337 6.55 11.08 0.61
CA GLU A 337 5.74 12.27 0.85
C GLU A 337 6.46 13.29 1.75
N GLU A 338 7.08 12.83 2.85
CA GLU A 338 7.88 13.71 3.72
C GLU A 338 9.13 14.25 2.98
N ILE A 339 9.77 13.46 2.12
CA ILE A 339 10.88 13.95 1.28
C ILE A 339 10.39 15.04 0.32
N ASN A 340 9.22 14.85 -0.29
CA ASN A 340 8.62 15.83 -1.20
C ASN A 340 8.17 17.10 -0.46
N ALA A 341 7.65 16.98 0.76
CA ALA A 341 7.35 18.12 1.61
C ALA A 341 8.62 18.94 1.92
N PHE A 342 9.76 18.28 2.20
CA PHE A 342 11.05 18.98 2.34
C PHE A 342 11.41 19.78 1.08
N LYS A 343 11.25 19.19 -0.12
CA LYS A 343 11.48 19.88 -1.41
C LYS A 343 10.57 21.10 -1.56
N TRP A 344 9.29 20.93 -1.24
CA TRP A 344 8.28 21.97 -1.43
C TRP A 344 8.44 23.13 -0.44
N ILE A 345 8.61 22.84 0.86
CA ILE A 345 8.77 23.85 1.93
C ILE A 345 9.97 24.76 1.64
N ALA A 346 11.07 24.20 1.14
CA ALA A 346 12.26 24.97 0.77
C ALA A 346 11.99 26.09 -0.27
N SER A 347 10.88 25.99 -1.02
CA SER A 347 10.44 26.97 -2.01
C SER A 347 9.29 27.88 -1.54
N HIS A 348 8.64 27.57 -0.41
CA HIS A 348 7.42 28.26 0.08
C HIS A 348 7.56 28.73 1.53
N LEU A 349 8.76 29.20 1.89
CA LEU A 349 9.09 29.65 3.26
C LEU A 349 8.27 30.87 3.71
N ASP A 350 7.65 31.58 2.79
CA ASP A 350 6.73 32.71 3.02
C ASP A 350 5.37 32.27 3.57
N GLN A 351 4.99 31.00 3.39
CA GLN A 351 3.70 30.46 3.83
C GLN A 351 3.72 29.85 5.24
N LEU A 352 4.88 29.89 5.91
CA LEU A 352 5.04 29.33 7.25
C LEU A 352 4.26 30.14 8.29
N SER A 353 3.52 29.44 9.14
CA SER A 353 2.84 30.04 10.30
C SER A 353 3.56 29.63 11.58
N PHE A 354 4.16 30.59 12.30
CA PHE A 354 4.91 30.28 13.52
C PHE A 354 3.98 29.83 14.64
N ILE A 355 4.36 28.73 15.30
CA ILE A 355 3.64 28.19 16.47
C ILE A 355 4.35 28.63 17.75
N ARG A 356 5.61 28.21 17.93
CA ARG A 356 6.38 28.43 19.16
C ARG A 356 7.87 28.14 18.98
N PHE A 357 8.66 28.63 19.92
CA PHE A 357 10.05 28.22 20.12
C PHE A 357 10.12 27.07 21.13
N SER A 358 10.97 26.08 20.83
CA SER A 358 11.26 24.91 21.68
C SER A 358 12.75 24.90 22.04
N PRO A 359 13.11 25.07 23.33
CA PRO A 359 14.50 25.04 23.75
C PRO A 359 15.11 23.65 23.57
N LEU A 360 16.43 23.60 23.34
CA LEU A 360 17.14 22.36 23.13
C LEU A 360 17.05 21.45 24.36
N GLY A 361 16.38 20.29 24.22
CA GLY A 361 16.23 19.31 25.29
C GLY A 361 14.88 19.37 26.03
N GLU A 362 13.94 20.24 25.63
CA GLU A 362 12.63 20.43 26.28
C GLU A 362 11.89 19.11 26.61
N VAL A 363 11.92 18.13 25.68
CA VAL A 363 11.22 16.85 25.80
C VAL A 363 12.14 15.67 26.12
N LYS A 364 13.35 15.94 26.64
CA LYS A 364 14.37 14.92 26.89
C LYS A 364 14.49 14.56 28.35
N ASP A 365 14.79 13.28 28.61
CA ASP A 365 15.05 12.81 29.95
C ASP A 365 16.48 13.21 30.36
N MET A 366 16.57 14.19 31.25
CA MET A 366 17.85 14.72 31.74
C MET A 366 18.57 13.79 32.72
N THR A 367 17.98 12.64 33.05
CA THR A 367 18.64 11.57 33.81
C THR A 367 19.24 10.49 32.90
N SER A 368 18.86 10.47 31.62
CA SER A 368 19.36 9.52 30.65
C SER A 368 20.68 10.00 30.04
N GLU A 369 21.77 9.25 30.28
CA GLU A 369 23.08 9.52 29.67
C GLU A 369 23.01 9.66 28.14
N LYS A 370 22.14 8.87 27.50
CA LYS A 370 21.95 8.89 26.05
C LYS A 370 21.38 10.23 25.60
N ASP A 371 20.39 10.76 26.32
CA ASP A 371 19.77 12.03 25.98
C ASP A 371 20.68 13.22 26.28
N ILE A 372 21.43 13.19 27.39
CA ILE A 372 22.49 14.18 27.68
C ILE A 372 23.52 14.21 26.56
N LYS A 373 24.11 13.05 26.20
CA LYS A 373 25.11 12.94 25.12
C LYS A 373 24.56 13.45 23.78
N ASN A 374 23.29 13.18 23.49
CA ASN A 374 22.63 13.69 22.30
C ASN A 374 22.52 15.22 22.32
N ILE A 375 22.05 15.82 23.42
CA ILE A 375 21.95 17.28 23.57
C ILE A 375 23.32 17.94 23.43
N GLU A 376 24.37 17.39 24.05
CA GLU A 376 25.73 17.89 23.92
C GLU A 376 26.24 17.85 22.48
N LYS A 377 25.99 16.76 21.75
CA LYS A 377 26.31 16.66 20.32
C LYS A 377 25.60 17.75 19.51
N LYS A 378 24.34 18.06 19.85
CA LYS A 378 23.58 19.15 19.23
C LYS A 378 24.13 20.54 19.59
N ARG A 379 24.54 20.78 20.84
CA ARG A 379 25.20 22.04 21.25
C ARG A 379 26.55 22.23 20.57
N LYS A 380 27.35 21.16 20.43
CA LYS A 380 28.66 21.19 19.77
C LYS A 380 28.56 21.56 18.29
N ARG A 381 27.51 21.14 17.58
CA ARG A 381 27.22 21.61 16.20
C ARG A 381 26.60 23.01 16.12
N GLY A 382 26.38 23.66 17.26
CA GLY A 382 25.85 25.02 17.33
C GLY A 382 24.32 25.14 17.30
N ALA A 383 23.57 24.07 17.57
CA ALA A 383 22.11 24.14 17.72
C ALA A 383 21.73 24.80 19.05
N THR A 384 20.79 25.75 19.02
CA THR A 384 20.30 26.49 20.20
C THR A 384 18.88 26.12 20.59
N GLY A 385 18.07 25.65 19.64
CA GLY A 385 16.69 25.23 19.84
C GLY A 385 16.00 24.96 18.52
N TYR A 386 14.67 24.90 18.54
CA TYR A 386 13.85 24.69 17.37
C TYR A 386 12.73 25.72 17.28
N ASN A 387 12.43 26.22 16.10
CA ASN A 387 11.16 26.91 15.83
C ASN A 387 10.19 25.92 15.21
N GLU A 388 8.97 25.88 15.73
CA GLU A 388 7.89 25.05 15.24
C GLU A 388 6.95 25.91 14.38
N TYR A 389 6.60 25.42 13.20
CA TYR A 389 5.69 26.08 12.26
C TYR A 389 4.63 25.12 11.75
N GLU A 390 3.50 25.67 11.29
CA GLU A 390 2.54 25.00 10.43
C GLU A 390 2.62 25.52 8.99
N ILE A 391 2.30 24.67 8.03
CA ILE A 391 2.14 25.03 6.61
C ILE A 391 1.10 24.13 5.96
N HIS A 392 0.36 24.67 5.00
CA HIS A 392 -0.61 23.90 4.22
C HIS A 392 0.03 23.40 2.92
N ILE A 393 -0.02 22.10 2.67
CA ILE A 393 0.47 21.47 1.43
C ILE A 393 -0.64 20.56 0.93
N ASP A 394 -1.16 20.82 -0.27
CA ASP A 394 -2.21 20.02 -0.91
C ASP A 394 -3.44 19.79 -0.01
N GLY A 395 -3.90 20.85 0.67
CA GLY A 395 -5.07 20.79 1.57
C GLY A 395 -4.79 20.21 2.96
N GLU A 396 -3.57 19.74 3.22
CA GLU A 396 -3.18 19.08 4.47
C GLU A 396 -2.34 20.00 5.34
N VAL A 397 -2.52 19.92 6.67
CA VAL A 397 -1.71 20.68 7.63
C VAL A 397 -0.44 19.90 7.97
N TRP A 398 0.71 20.54 7.76
CA TRP A 398 2.02 19.99 8.10
C TRP A 398 2.65 20.72 9.27
N ASN A 399 3.12 19.97 10.26
CA ASN A 399 3.99 20.49 11.31
C ASN A 399 5.44 20.33 10.88
N LEU A 400 6.23 21.39 11.07
CA LEU A 400 7.67 21.32 10.86
C LEU A 400 8.43 21.96 12.00
N LYS A 401 9.66 21.46 12.20
CA LYS A 401 10.64 22.10 13.09
C LYS A 401 11.83 22.54 12.28
N THR A 402 12.26 23.78 12.46
CA THR A 402 13.55 24.27 11.98
C THR A 402 14.54 24.26 13.15
N GLU A 403 15.76 23.77 12.93
CA GLU A 403 16.84 23.88 13.90
C GLU A 403 17.47 25.26 13.80
N ILE A 404 17.53 25.99 14.92
CA ILE A 404 18.20 27.28 15.00
C ILE A 404 19.68 27.04 15.31
N ARG A 405 20.55 27.66 14.51
CA ARG A 405 22.00 27.67 14.74
C ARG A 405 22.47 29.00 15.32
N LYS A 406 23.64 29.00 15.99
CA LYS A 406 24.27 30.18 16.64
C LYS A 406 24.31 31.47 15.81
N ASN A 407 24.27 31.40 14.48
CA ASN A 407 24.28 32.57 13.59
C ASN A 407 22.87 33.11 13.28
N SER A 408 21.87 32.78 14.11
CA SER A 408 20.44 33.08 13.89
C SER A 408 19.97 32.66 12.49
N ARG A 409 20.33 31.44 12.09
CA ARG A 409 19.85 30.82 10.85
C ARG A 409 19.05 29.59 11.20
N GLU A 410 17.95 29.41 10.49
CA GLU A 410 17.08 28.25 10.60
C GLU A 410 17.31 27.28 9.46
N THR A 411 17.29 25.98 9.75
CA THR A 411 17.31 24.90 8.74
C THR A 411 16.19 23.92 9.04
N LEU A 412 15.46 23.46 8.03
CA LEU A 412 14.44 22.42 8.20
C LEU A 412 15.05 21.14 8.80
N TYR A 413 14.52 20.71 9.95
CA TYR A 413 15.00 19.55 10.70
C TYR A 413 14.04 18.36 10.57
N ILE A 414 12.73 18.63 10.56
CA ILE A 414 11.68 17.62 10.36
C ILE A 414 10.43 18.33 9.81
N ALA A 415 9.69 17.62 8.96
CA ALA A 415 8.35 17.99 8.52
C ALA A 415 7.50 16.71 8.51
N PHE A 416 6.29 16.77 9.08
CA PHE A 416 5.36 15.64 9.13
C PHE A 416 3.92 16.15 9.15
N LYS A 417 2.99 15.38 8.57
CA LYS A 417 1.56 15.70 8.60
C LYS A 417 1.04 15.74 10.04
N LYS A 418 0.22 16.75 10.34
CA LYS A 418 -0.60 16.77 11.55
C LYS A 418 -1.63 15.64 11.41
N LYS A 419 -1.66 14.73 12.39
CA LYS A 419 -2.55 13.57 12.38
C LYS A 419 -3.98 13.95 12.68
#